data_AF-A0A965Y9W2-F1
#
_entry.id   AF-A0A965Y9W2-F1
#
_cell.length_a   1.000
_cell.length_b   1.000
_cell.length_c   1.000
_cell.angle_alpha   90.00
_cell.angle_beta   90.00
_cell.angle_gamma   90.00
#
_symmetry.space_group_name_H-M   'P 1'
#
loop_
_entity.id
_entity.type
_entity.pdbx_description
1 polymer ?
#
loop_
_entity_poly.entity_id
_entity_poly.type
_entity_poly.pdbx_seq_one_letter_code
_entity_poly.pdbx_strand_id
1 'polypeptide(L)'
;MKFSLRLNPQTDIIKTKESRELYNFFLQSFENKYNLINSFSDSIKEISIDLQNVLKTQIILNKPIKSMLGTRINTINEAFETCEKPCFSDFKYDGLRIQIHNNFGKVTFFSRNLDDITKQFPELVKIIQDNFSDISFVLDTECVGFDFEKKEFLPFQILSRRIMSKKFDDVSQIKVVLKAFDIIYLNGETLLNTKFEERRDLLESLFIRRKLIFLKNINLLV
;
A
#
# COMPACT_ATOMS: atom_id res chain seq x y z
N MET A 1 -30.81 2.54 11.73
CA MET A 1 -29.70 3.50 11.96
C MET A 1 -29.50 4.29 10.67
N LYS A 2 -29.87 5.58 10.63
CA LYS A 2 -29.78 6.44 9.43
C LYS A 2 -28.30 6.73 9.11
N PHE A 3 -27.77 6.20 8.02
CA PHE A 3 -26.51 6.68 7.45
C PHE A 3 -26.81 7.88 6.53
N SER A 4 -26.69 9.09 7.08
CA SER A 4 -26.63 10.30 6.28
C SER A 4 -25.19 10.53 5.81
N LEU A 5 -24.90 10.29 4.54
CA LEU A 5 -23.70 10.84 3.89
C LEU A 5 -23.89 12.36 3.75
N ARG A 6 -23.40 13.13 4.73
CA ARG A 6 -23.28 14.59 4.62
C ARG A 6 -21.92 14.91 3.99
N LEU A 7 -21.96 15.52 2.80
CA LEU A 7 -20.79 16.11 2.14
C LEU A 7 -20.34 17.35 2.92
N ASN A 8 -19.03 17.47 3.16
CA ASN A 8 -18.41 18.65 3.75
C ASN A 8 -18.13 19.68 2.63
N PRO A 9 -18.65 20.92 2.69
CA PRO A 9 -18.53 21.91 1.61
C PRO A 9 -17.12 22.49 1.41
N GLN A 10 -16.12 22.15 2.24
CA GLN A 10 -14.82 22.82 2.22
C GLN A 10 -13.63 21.98 1.73
N THR A 11 -13.69 20.63 1.65
CA THR A 11 -12.48 19.86 1.25
C THR A 11 -12.62 18.68 0.27
N ASP A 12 -13.47 17.64 0.42
CA ASP A 12 -13.07 16.33 -0.17
C ASP A 12 -14.03 15.63 -1.16
N ILE A 13 -13.92 16.04 -2.44
CA ILE A 13 -14.10 15.35 -3.75
C ILE A 13 -14.15 13.78 -3.73
N ILE A 14 -15.02 12.97 -4.39
CA ILE A 14 -16.18 13.15 -5.33
C ILE A 14 -17.19 11.98 -5.16
N LYS A 15 -18.50 12.28 -5.29
CA LYS A 15 -19.49 11.37 -5.89
C LYS A 15 -19.17 11.17 -7.39
N THR A 16 -18.53 10.06 -7.79
CA THR A 16 -18.70 9.63 -9.19
C THR A 16 -20.15 9.18 -9.37
N LYS A 17 -20.77 9.52 -10.51
CA LYS A 17 -22.14 9.12 -10.86
C LYS A 17 -22.33 7.60 -10.68
N GLU A 18 -21.32 6.84 -11.07
CA GLU A 18 -21.19 5.39 -10.93
C GLU A 18 -21.26 4.90 -9.47
N SER A 19 -20.56 5.55 -8.52
CA SER A 19 -20.61 5.15 -7.10
C SER A 19 -22.02 5.29 -6.51
N ARG A 20 -22.76 6.31 -6.96
CA ARG A 20 -24.13 6.56 -6.51
C ARG A 20 -25.13 5.60 -7.17
N GLU A 21 -24.91 5.28 -8.44
CA GLU A 21 -25.68 4.26 -9.16
C GLU A 21 -25.48 2.87 -8.55
N LEU A 22 -24.25 2.48 -8.22
CA LEU A 22 -23.94 1.22 -7.53
C LEU A 22 -24.58 1.14 -6.14
N TYR A 23 -24.51 2.21 -5.36
CA TYR A 23 -25.17 2.28 -4.05
C TYR A 23 -26.69 2.14 -4.15
N ASN A 24 -27.31 2.84 -5.10
CA ASN A 24 -28.74 2.76 -5.33
C ASN A 24 -29.16 1.37 -5.85
N PHE A 25 -28.36 0.77 -6.75
CA PHE A 25 -28.57 -0.58 -7.25
C PHE A 25 -28.51 -1.61 -6.12
N PHE A 26 -27.52 -1.51 -5.23
CA PHE A 26 -27.43 -2.36 -4.05
C PHE A 26 -28.67 -2.22 -3.15
N LEU A 27 -29.07 -0.99 -2.81
CA LEU A 27 -30.24 -0.74 -1.97
C LEU A 27 -31.52 -1.30 -2.59
N GLN A 28 -31.74 -1.05 -3.89
CA GLN A 28 -32.93 -1.49 -4.59
C GLN A 28 -32.98 -3.03 -4.72
N SER A 29 -31.83 -3.66 -4.99
CA SER A 29 -31.71 -5.12 -5.05
C SER A 29 -31.95 -5.76 -3.68
N PHE A 30 -31.46 -5.13 -2.62
CA PHE A 30 -31.69 -5.53 -1.23
C PHE A 30 -33.14 -5.42 -0.83
N GLU A 31 -33.77 -4.27 -1.06
CA GLU A 31 -35.16 -4.03 -0.72
C GLU A 31 -36.10 -5.00 -1.45
N ASN A 32 -35.89 -5.20 -2.74
CA ASN A 32 -36.67 -6.16 -3.53
C ASN A 32 -36.58 -7.59 -2.99
N LYS A 33 -35.37 -8.07 -2.68
CA LYS A 33 -35.17 -9.43 -2.17
C LYS A 33 -35.64 -9.59 -0.73
N TYR A 34 -35.40 -8.61 0.13
CA TYR A 34 -35.91 -8.60 1.49
C TYR A 34 -37.44 -8.65 1.52
N ASN A 35 -38.11 -7.92 0.62
CA ASN A 35 -39.56 -7.96 0.49
C ASN A 35 -40.10 -9.33 0.03
N LEU A 36 -39.30 -10.12 -0.70
CA LEU A 36 -39.67 -11.46 -1.18
C LEU A 36 -39.36 -12.57 -0.17
N ILE A 37 -38.21 -12.48 0.48
CA ILE A 37 -37.64 -13.56 1.31
C ILE A 37 -37.97 -13.33 2.80
N ASN A 38 -38.21 -12.08 3.20
CA ASN A 38 -38.47 -11.63 4.58
C ASN A 38 -37.46 -12.17 5.62
N SER A 39 -36.25 -12.48 5.16
CA SER A 39 -35.10 -12.90 5.96
C SER A 39 -33.89 -12.06 5.53
N PHE A 40 -33.35 -11.32 6.49
CA PHE A 40 -32.22 -10.43 6.28
C PHE A 40 -30.96 -11.22 5.91
N SER A 41 -30.68 -12.34 6.58
CA SER A 41 -29.48 -13.15 6.35
C SER A 41 -29.46 -13.78 4.96
N ASP A 42 -30.59 -14.28 4.50
CA ASP A 42 -30.66 -14.97 3.21
C ASP A 42 -30.66 -13.97 2.05
N SER A 43 -31.29 -12.81 2.24
CA SER A 43 -31.23 -11.68 1.29
C SER A 43 -29.79 -11.15 1.15
N ILE A 44 -29.04 -11.03 2.24
CA ILE A 44 -27.62 -10.63 2.20
C ILE A 44 -26.75 -11.70 1.55
N LYS A 45 -26.95 -12.99 1.84
CA LYS A 45 -26.14 -14.10 1.27
C LYS A 45 -26.26 -14.19 -0.25
N GLU A 46 -27.42 -13.87 -0.80
CA GLU A 46 -27.64 -13.96 -2.24
C GLU A 46 -27.16 -12.68 -2.96
N ILE A 47 -27.31 -11.51 -2.33
CA ILE A 47 -26.77 -10.25 -2.86
C ILE A 47 -25.26 -10.18 -2.69
N SER A 48 -24.70 -10.83 -1.67
CA SER A 48 -23.25 -10.86 -1.46
C SER A 48 -22.55 -11.53 -2.63
N ILE A 49 -23.16 -12.52 -3.29
CA ILE A 49 -22.64 -13.18 -4.50
C ILE A 49 -22.56 -12.18 -5.68
N ASP A 50 -23.59 -11.38 -5.90
CA ASP A 50 -23.58 -10.32 -6.93
C ASP A 50 -22.66 -9.16 -6.56
N LEU A 51 -22.63 -8.78 -5.29
CA LEU A 51 -21.71 -7.79 -4.76
C LEU A 51 -20.26 -8.26 -4.84
N GLN A 52 -19.93 -9.55 -4.69
CA GLN A 52 -18.55 -10.03 -4.82
C GLN A 52 -18.00 -9.72 -6.22
N ASN A 53 -18.85 -9.79 -7.25
CA ASN A 53 -18.48 -9.43 -8.61
C ASN A 53 -18.34 -7.90 -8.80
N VAL A 54 -19.17 -7.10 -8.13
CA VAL A 54 -19.10 -5.62 -8.12
C VAL A 54 -17.94 -5.09 -7.26
N LEU A 55 -17.62 -5.80 -6.17
CA LEU A 55 -16.55 -5.53 -5.20
C LEU A 55 -15.23 -6.17 -5.62
N LYS A 56 -15.09 -6.65 -6.87
CA LYS A 56 -13.78 -6.84 -7.49
C LYS A 56 -13.15 -5.44 -7.67
N THR A 57 -12.76 -4.83 -6.56
CA THR A 57 -12.05 -3.57 -6.50
C THR A 57 -10.69 -3.80 -7.11
N GLN A 58 -10.59 -3.45 -8.39
CA GLN A 58 -9.31 -3.35 -9.06
C GLN A 58 -8.53 -2.21 -8.41
N ILE A 59 -7.26 -2.49 -8.07
CA ILE A 59 -6.34 -1.43 -7.65
C ILE A 59 -6.24 -0.44 -8.79
N ILE A 60 -6.51 0.82 -8.48
CA ILE A 60 -6.33 1.92 -9.42
C ILE A 60 -4.95 2.52 -9.16
N LEU A 61 -4.07 2.47 -10.16
CA LEU A 61 -2.76 3.09 -10.07
C LEU A 61 -2.88 4.58 -9.73
N ASN A 62 -1.94 5.07 -8.92
CA ASN A 62 -1.88 6.43 -8.40
C ASN A 62 -3.05 6.82 -7.49
N LYS A 63 -3.84 5.85 -6.99
CA LYS A 63 -4.73 6.03 -5.85
C LYS A 63 -4.21 5.19 -4.67
N PRO A 64 -3.87 5.81 -3.53
CA PRO A 64 -3.24 5.10 -2.43
C PRO A 64 -4.19 4.10 -1.78
N ILE A 65 -3.62 2.98 -1.36
CA ILE A 65 -4.29 1.87 -0.68
C ILE A 65 -3.96 1.96 0.81
N LYS A 66 -4.96 1.73 1.67
CA LYS A 66 -4.73 1.67 3.12
C LYS A 66 -3.71 0.58 3.43
N SER A 67 -2.66 0.96 4.15
CA SER A 67 -1.61 0.05 4.60
C SER A 67 -2.15 -1.04 5.52
N MET A 68 -1.66 -2.27 5.33
CA MET A 68 -1.81 -3.33 6.33
C MET A 68 -1.04 -2.94 7.60
N LEU A 69 -1.67 -3.13 8.77
CA LEU A 69 -1.08 -2.82 10.07
C LEU A 69 -0.64 -4.11 10.77
N GLY A 70 0.45 -4.02 11.53
CA GLY A 70 0.89 -5.10 12.41
C GLY A 70 0.24 -5.00 13.78
N THR A 71 -0.05 -6.16 14.37
CA THR A 71 -0.45 -6.27 15.78
C THR A 71 0.78 -6.13 16.68
N ARG A 72 0.65 -5.36 17.76
CA ARG A 72 1.73 -5.24 18.76
C ARG A 72 1.72 -6.46 19.66
N ILE A 73 2.90 -7.04 19.85
CA ILE A 73 3.18 -8.17 20.73
C ILE A 73 4.25 -7.77 21.74
N ASN A 74 4.32 -8.47 22.88
CA ASN A 74 5.30 -8.17 23.93
C ASN A 74 6.47 -9.16 23.96
N THR A 75 6.29 -10.37 23.42
CA THR A 75 7.32 -11.41 23.41
C THR A 75 7.45 -12.07 22.05
N ILE A 76 8.62 -12.65 21.78
CA ILE A 76 8.88 -13.41 20.55
C ILE A 76 7.99 -14.67 20.48
N ASN A 77 7.74 -15.34 21.61
CA ASN A 77 6.89 -16.53 21.66
C ASN A 77 5.45 -16.21 21.25
N GLU A 78 4.90 -15.10 21.77
CA GLU A 78 3.58 -14.59 21.37
C GLU A 78 3.52 -14.29 19.87
N ALA A 79 4.63 -13.81 19.27
CA ALA A 79 4.74 -13.63 17.82
C ALA A 79 4.47 -14.95 17.08
N PHE A 80 5.17 -16.02 17.49
CA PHE A 80 5.10 -17.32 16.84
C PHE A 80 3.79 -18.07 17.08
N GLU A 81 3.08 -17.76 18.17
CA GLU A 81 1.74 -18.27 18.44
C GLU A 81 0.68 -17.54 17.61
N THR A 82 0.88 -16.24 17.37
CA THR A 82 -0.05 -15.41 16.60
C THR A 82 0.11 -15.60 15.09
N CYS A 83 1.33 -15.84 14.61
CA CYS A 83 1.62 -16.05 13.21
C CYS A 83 1.36 -17.50 12.81
N GLU A 84 0.70 -17.70 11.66
CA GLU A 84 0.70 -19.00 11.00
C GLU A 84 2.14 -19.40 10.62
N LYS A 85 2.44 -20.70 10.70
CA LYS A 85 3.77 -21.24 10.39
C LYS A 85 3.75 -21.92 9.01
N PRO A 86 4.79 -21.75 8.17
CA PRO A 86 6.01 -20.98 8.43
C PRO A 86 5.76 -19.46 8.40
N CYS A 87 6.58 -18.70 9.14
CA CYS A 87 6.48 -17.23 9.19
C CYS A 87 7.78 -16.54 8.76
N PHE A 88 7.65 -15.30 8.30
CA PHE A 88 8.78 -14.46 7.93
C PHE A 88 9.08 -13.48 9.05
N SER A 89 10.37 -13.23 9.28
CA SER A 89 10.84 -12.19 10.19
C SER A 89 11.69 -11.18 9.41
N ASP A 90 11.32 -9.90 9.49
CA ASP A 90 12.00 -8.80 8.83
C ASP A 90 12.40 -7.76 9.88
N PHE A 91 13.48 -7.02 9.62
CA PHE A 91 13.86 -5.90 10.49
C PHE A 91 12.79 -4.82 10.45
N LYS A 92 12.37 -4.36 11.63
CA LYS A 92 11.56 -3.16 11.74
C LYS A 92 12.45 -1.93 11.65
N TYR A 93 12.54 -1.37 10.45
CA TYR A 93 13.26 -0.12 10.21
C TYR A 93 12.55 1.08 10.89
N ASP A 94 13.33 2.09 11.27
CA ASP A 94 12.85 3.36 11.83
C ASP A 94 12.86 4.44 10.75
N GLY A 95 11.80 4.48 9.94
CA GLY A 95 11.74 5.32 8.77
C GLY A 95 10.35 5.88 8.49
N LEU A 96 10.17 6.27 7.22
CA LEU A 96 8.88 6.67 6.68
C LEU A 96 8.35 5.53 5.80
N ARG A 97 7.21 4.95 6.17
CA ARG A 97 6.49 4.05 5.27
C ARG A 97 6.00 4.82 4.05
N ILE A 98 6.41 4.38 2.87
CA ILE A 98 6.04 4.94 1.57
C ILE A 98 5.42 3.84 0.71
N GLN A 99 4.21 4.08 0.23
CA GLN A 99 3.62 3.30 -0.85
C GLN A 99 4.00 3.91 -2.19
N ILE A 100 4.67 3.13 -3.03
CA ILE A 100 5.15 3.57 -4.33
C ILE A 100 4.23 3.01 -5.41
N HIS A 101 3.61 3.91 -6.17
CA HIS A 101 2.94 3.54 -7.40
C HIS A 101 3.84 3.90 -8.58
N ASN A 102 4.06 2.96 -9.47
CA ASN A 102 4.69 3.18 -10.76
C ASN A 102 3.71 2.74 -11.84
N ASN A 103 3.36 3.65 -12.74
CA ASN A 103 2.56 3.33 -13.92
C ASN A 103 3.38 3.66 -15.16
N PHE A 104 4.21 2.71 -15.61
CA PHE A 104 5.09 2.86 -16.78
C PHE A 104 5.91 4.16 -16.75
N GLY A 105 6.56 4.44 -15.61
CA GLY A 105 7.37 5.64 -15.40
C GLY A 105 6.61 6.84 -14.83
N LYS A 106 5.28 6.78 -14.70
CA LYS A 106 4.53 7.74 -13.90
C LYS A 106 4.57 7.33 -12.42
N VAL A 107 5.55 7.86 -11.69
CA VAL A 107 5.81 7.50 -10.30
C VAL A 107 5.12 8.46 -9.33
N THR A 108 4.45 7.92 -8.32
CA THR A 108 3.89 8.68 -7.18
C THR A 108 4.18 7.96 -5.87
N PHE A 109 4.51 8.74 -4.84
CA PHE A 109 4.79 8.25 -3.50
C PHE A 109 3.71 8.74 -2.53
N PHE A 110 3.16 7.81 -1.76
CA PHE A 110 2.16 8.11 -0.74
C PHE A 110 2.70 7.76 0.64
N SER A 111 2.49 8.67 1.60
CA SER A 111 2.81 8.44 3.00
C SER A 111 1.88 7.37 3.61
N ARG A 112 2.17 6.93 4.84
CA ARG A 112 1.25 6.10 5.63
C ARG A 112 -0.16 6.70 5.77
N ASN A 113 -0.26 8.03 5.79
CA ASN A 113 -1.52 8.76 5.88
C ASN A 113 -2.13 9.09 4.51
N LEU A 114 -1.57 8.50 3.44
CA LEU A 114 -2.02 8.62 2.06
C LEU A 114 -1.75 10.00 1.42
N ASP A 115 -0.91 10.82 2.04
CA ASP A 115 -0.48 12.11 1.48
C ASP A 115 0.50 11.89 0.32
N ASP A 116 0.34 12.63 -0.77
CA ASP A 116 1.31 12.65 -1.87
C ASP A 116 2.60 13.38 -1.42
N ILE A 117 3.67 12.60 -1.30
CA ILE A 117 5.01 13.05 -0.90
C ILE A 117 6.03 12.91 -2.05
N THR A 118 5.56 12.81 -3.29
CA THR A 118 6.42 12.56 -4.46
C THR A 118 7.48 13.66 -4.63
N LYS A 119 7.11 14.92 -4.39
CA LYS A 119 7.99 16.09 -4.56
C LYS A 119 9.17 16.10 -3.59
N GLN A 120 9.07 15.38 -2.47
CA GLN A 120 10.12 15.29 -1.45
C GLN A 120 11.24 14.29 -1.84
N PHE A 121 11.05 13.51 -2.91
CA PHE A 121 12.00 12.47 -3.30
C PHE A 121 12.23 12.43 -4.83
N PRO A 122 12.59 13.56 -5.47
CA PRO A 122 12.77 13.63 -6.92
C PRO A 122 13.87 12.70 -7.44
N GLU A 123 14.90 12.43 -6.64
CA GLU A 123 15.98 11.52 -7.00
C GLU A 123 15.52 10.06 -7.05
N LEU A 124 14.64 9.65 -6.14
CA LEU A 124 14.09 8.30 -6.11
C LEU A 124 13.08 8.11 -7.24
N VAL A 125 12.28 9.14 -7.56
CA VAL A 125 11.40 9.15 -8.73
C VAL A 125 12.21 8.87 -9.99
N LYS A 126 13.32 9.59 -10.20
CA LYS A 126 14.18 9.40 -11.36
C LYS A 126 14.76 7.99 -11.42
N ILE A 127 15.29 7.48 -10.31
CA ILE A 127 15.82 6.10 -10.24
C ILE A 127 14.75 5.08 -10.65
N ILE A 128 13.51 5.25 -10.18
CA ILE A 128 12.43 4.33 -10.52
C ILE A 128 12.04 4.46 -11.99
N GLN A 129 11.97 5.67 -12.52
CA GLN A 129 11.69 5.92 -13.95
C GLN A 129 12.73 5.26 -14.87
N ASP A 130 14.00 5.42 -14.53
CA ASP A 130 15.12 4.90 -15.33
C ASP A 130 15.16 3.37 -15.35
N ASN A 131 14.66 2.71 -14.29
CA ASN A 131 14.76 1.25 -14.14
C ASN A 131 13.45 0.49 -14.38
N PHE A 132 12.29 1.14 -14.24
CA PHE A 132 10.98 0.45 -14.21
C PHE A 132 9.92 1.10 -15.10
N SER A 133 10.31 1.91 -16.09
CA SER A 133 9.37 2.50 -17.04
C SER A 133 8.65 1.49 -17.93
N ASP A 134 9.14 0.24 -17.99
CA ASP A 134 8.60 -0.88 -18.77
C ASP A 134 7.45 -1.64 -18.08
N ILE A 135 7.17 -1.35 -16.82
CA ILE A 135 6.19 -2.09 -16.02
C ILE A 135 5.30 -1.18 -15.18
N SER A 136 4.24 -1.74 -14.61
CA SER A 136 3.43 -1.07 -13.58
C SER A 136 3.40 -1.86 -12.28
N PHE A 137 3.47 -1.19 -11.14
CA PHE A 137 3.44 -1.83 -9.83
C PHE A 137 2.93 -0.93 -8.71
N VAL A 138 2.56 -1.55 -7.60
CA VAL A 138 2.43 -0.91 -6.29
C VAL A 138 3.31 -1.64 -5.29
N LEU A 139 4.29 -0.93 -4.71
CA LEU A 139 5.18 -1.45 -3.68
C LEU A 139 4.90 -0.78 -2.34
N ASP A 140 4.99 -1.56 -1.28
CA ASP A 140 5.02 -1.07 0.09
C ASP A 140 6.47 -1.09 0.60
N THR A 141 6.94 0.07 1.04
CA THR A 141 8.36 0.29 1.33
C THR A 141 8.57 1.10 2.61
N GLU A 142 9.73 0.93 3.22
CA GLU A 142 10.24 1.84 4.24
C GLU A 142 11.37 2.70 3.65
N CYS A 143 11.23 4.01 3.74
CA CYS A 143 12.27 4.98 3.41
C CYS A 143 13.04 5.33 4.69
N VAL A 144 14.36 5.13 4.68
CA VAL A 144 15.22 5.35 5.85
C VAL A 144 16.34 6.30 5.46
N GLY A 145 16.68 7.26 6.34
CA GLY A 145 17.87 8.08 6.15
C GLY A 145 19.13 7.21 6.22
N PHE A 146 20.13 7.52 5.40
CA PHE A 146 21.35 6.71 5.34
C PHE A 146 22.59 7.58 5.13
N ASP A 147 23.60 7.38 5.96
CA ASP A 147 24.93 7.93 5.78
C ASP A 147 25.76 6.96 4.93
N PHE A 148 26.06 7.33 3.68
CA PHE A 148 26.79 6.47 2.75
C PHE A 148 28.30 6.41 3.03
N GLU A 149 28.87 7.40 3.73
CA GLU A 149 30.27 7.41 4.12
C GLU A 149 30.50 6.46 5.30
N LYS A 150 29.63 6.55 6.31
CA LYS A 150 29.69 5.69 7.50
C LYS A 150 28.99 4.35 7.33
N LYS A 151 28.14 4.22 6.30
CA LYS A 151 27.29 3.05 6.02
C LYS A 151 26.31 2.74 7.16
N GLU A 152 25.69 3.78 7.72
CA GLU A 152 24.80 3.68 8.87
C GLU A 152 23.41 4.26 8.59
N PHE A 153 22.39 3.67 9.20
CA PHE A 153 21.04 4.23 9.19
C PHE A 153 20.97 5.47 10.09
N LEU A 154 20.27 6.49 9.61
CA LEU A 154 20.03 7.72 10.36
C LEU A 154 18.71 7.64 11.12
N PRO A 155 18.61 8.26 12.31
CA PRO A 155 17.36 8.34 13.07
C PRO A 155 16.22 8.98 12.28
N PHE A 156 14.98 8.54 12.52
CA PHE A 156 13.80 9.07 11.85
C PHE A 156 13.64 10.60 12.00
N GLN A 157 14.08 11.19 13.12
CA GLN A 157 13.99 12.64 13.36
C GLN A 157 14.81 13.46 12.35
N ILE A 158 15.85 12.86 11.74
CA ILE A 158 16.60 13.51 10.67
C ILE A 158 15.76 13.44 9.38
N LEU A 159 15.23 12.27 9.05
CA LEU A 159 14.37 12.06 7.87
C LEU A 159 13.09 12.91 7.91
N SER A 160 12.49 13.11 9.08
CA SER A 160 11.23 13.87 9.22
C SER A 160 11.38 15.34 8.78
N ARG A 161 12.56 15.94 8.96
CA ARG A 161 12.88 17.30 8.48
C ARG A 161 12.76 17.40 6.96
N ARG A 162 13.14 16.33 6.25
CA ARG A 162 13.03 16.24 4.79
C ARG A 162 11.58 16.29 4.32
N ILE A 163 10.68 15.60 5.03
CA ILE A 163 9.24 15.56 4.71
C ILE A 163 8.58 16.91 4.99
N MET A 164 8.93 17.53 6.10
CA MET A 164 8.35 18.81 6.54
C MET A 164 8.87 20.01 5.74
N SER A 165 10.02 19.88 5.07
CA SER A 165 10.59 20.98 4.30
C SER A 165 9.73 21.34 3.09
N LYS A 166 9.51 22.65 2.92
CA LYS A 166 8.87 23.23 1.73
C LYS A 166 9.89 23.69 0.68
N LYS A 167 11.19 23.68 1.01
CA LYS A 167 12.27 24.14 0.14
C LYS A 167 13.03 22.94 -0.41
N PHE A 168 13.14 22.85 -1.74
CA PHE A 168 13.83 21.75 -2.42
C PHE A 168 15.30 21.60 -2.02
N ASP A 169 16.01 22.71 -1.76
CA ASP A 169 17.43 22.67 -1.44
C ASP A 169 17.74 21.97 -0.10
N ASP A 170 16.83 22.06 0.89
CA ASP A 170 16.95 21.36 2.17
C ASP A 170 16.63 19.85 2.06
N VAL A 171 15.89 19.45 1.02
CA VAL A 171 15.39 18.08 0.85
C VAL A 171 16.47 17.12 0.34
N SER A 172 17.43 17.61 -0.46
CA SER A 172 18.43 16.80 -1.15
C SER A 172 19.67 16.41 -0.31
N GLN A 173 19.84 17.06 0.85
CA GLN A 173 21.01 16.85 1.73
C GLN A 173 20.94 15.51 2.47
N ILE A 174 19.75 15.11 2.91
CA ILE A 174 19.57 13.85 3.64
C ILE A 174 19.42 12.72 2.62
N LYS A 175 20.48 11.92 2.47
CA LYS A 175 20.43 10.73 1.61
C LYS A 175 19.53 9.66 2.24
N VAL A 176 18.86 8.90 1.38
CA VAL A 176 17.87 7.92 1.81
C VAL A 176 18.03 6.61 1.04
N VAL A 177 17.54 5.54 1.63
CA VAL A 177 17.40 4.22 1.01
C VAL A 177 15.96 3.75 1.13
N LEU A 178 15.48 3.08 0.08
CA LEU A 178 14.18 2.39 0.11
C LEU A 178 14.38 0.92 0.44
N LYS A 179 13.53 0.41 1.34
CA LYS A 179 13.40 -1.01 1.68
C LYS A 179 12.00 -1.46 1.34
N ALA A 180 11.84 -2.03 0.14
CA ALA A 180 10.57 -2.66 -0.23
C ALA A 180 10.41 -3.96 0.56
N PHE A 181 9.23 -4.14 1.16
CA PHE A 181 8.91 -5.34 1.94
C PHE A 181 7.67 -6.08 1.42
N ASP A 182 6.84 -5.45 0.59
CA ASP A 182 5.68 -6.08 -0.06
C ASP A 182 5.45 -5.52 -1.48
N ILE A 183 4.78 -6.31 -2.32
CA ILE A 183 4.29 -5.94 -3.65
C ILE A 183 2.80 -6.26 -3.73
N ILE A 184 1.99 -5.25 -4.01
CA ILE A 184 0.53 -5.32 -3.91
C ILE A 184 -0.13 -5.41 -5.30
N TYR A 185 0.58 -4.93 -6.32
CA TYR A 185 0.10 -4.90 -7.69
C TYR A 185 1.29 -5.02 -8.64
N LEU A 186 1.10 -5.75 -9.75
CA LEU A 186 2.09 -5.88 -10.82
C LEU A 186 1.39 -6.07 -12.16
N ASN A 187 1.70 -5.23 -13.15
CA ASN A 187 1.32 -5.38 -14.56
C ASN A 187 -0.15 -5.71 -14.83
N GLY A 188 -1.08 -4.99 -14.21
CA GLY A 188 -2.52 -5.23 -14.39
C GLY A 188 -3.16 -6.08 -13.29
N GLU A 189 -2.37 -6.82 -12.54
CA GLU A 189 -2.86 -7.81 -11.57
C GLU A 189 -2.74 -7.30 -10.13
N THR A 190 -3.83 -7.47 -9.37
CA THR A 190 -3.83 -7.26 -7.91
C THR A 190 -3.31 -8.51 -7.21
N LEU A 191 -2.42 -8.32 -6.26
CA LEU A 191 -1.80 -9.39 -5.47
C LEU A 191 -2.36 -9.45 -4.04
N LEU A 192 -3.41 -8.69 -3.72
CA LEU A 192 -3.99 -8.64 -2.36
C LEU A 192 -4.46 -10.01 -1.85
N ASN A 193 -4.90 -10.89 -2.75
CA ASN A 193 -5.35 -12.25 -2.42
C ASN A 193 -4.26 -13.31 -2.66
N THR A 194 -3.07 -12.89 -3.09
CA THR A 194 -1.91 -13.76 -3.31
C THR A 194 -1.19 -13.99 -1.99
N LYS A 195 -0.67 -15.22 -1.77
CA LYS A 195 0.06 -15.55 -0.53
C LYS A 195 1.31 -14.68 -0.36
N PHE A 196 1.64 -14.32 0.88
CA PHE A 196 2.77 -13.43 1.16
C PHE A 196 4.11 -13.95 0.61
N GLU A 197 4.36 -15.25 0.70
CA GLU A 197 5.54 -15.91 0.13
C GLU A 197 5.67 -15.66 -1.39
N GLU A 198 4.60 -15.90 -2.14
CA GLU A 198 4.56 -15.65 -3.59
C GLU A 198 4.78 -14.17 -3.93
N ARG A 199 4.20 -13.25 -3.13
CA ARG A 199 4.47 -11.81 -3.29
C ARG A 199 5.92 -11.48 -3.03
N ARG A 200 6.56 -12.11 -2.04
CA ARG A 200 7.97 -11.89 -1.73
C ARG A 200 8.88 -12.38 -2.85
N ASP A 201 8.60 -13.54 -3.43
CA ASP A 201 9.37 -14.07 -4.57
C ASP A 201 9.28 -13.17 -5.80
N LEU A 202 8.08 -12.64 -6.08
CA LEU A 202 7.85 -11.66 -7.14
C LEU A 202 8.63 -10.37 -6.87
N LEU A 203 8.60 -9.87 -5.63
CA LEU A 203 9.35 -8.70 -5.21
C LEU A 203 10.85 -8.89 -5.42
N GLU A 204 11.43 -10.00 -4.95
CA GLU A 204 12.87 -10.28 -5.11
C GLU A 204 13.26 -10.38 -6.59
N SER A 205 12.47 -11.10 -7.38
CA SER A 205 12.67 -11.27 -8.83
C SER A 205 12.66 -9.94 -9.59
N LEU A 206 11.87 -8.97 -9.11
CA LEU A 206 11.73 -7.66 -9.74
C LEU A 206 13.02 -6.84 -9.70
N PHE A 207 13.77 -6.90 -8.58
CA PHE A 207 15.00 -6.14 -8.36
C PHE A 207 16.26 -6.83 -8.88
N ILE A 208 16.33 -8.17 -8.79
CA ILE A 208 17.48 -8.96 -9.28
C ILE A 208 17.73 -8.68 -10.77
N ARG A 209 16.66 -8.59 -11.57
CA ARG A 209 16.75 -8.35 -13.03
C ARG A 209 17.29 -6.96 -13.41
N ARG A 210 17.34 -6.02 -12.47
CA ARG A 210 17.61 -4.59 -12.75
C ARG A 210 18.91 -4.06 -12.14
N LYS A 211 19.79 -4.94 -11.64
CA LYS A 211 21.06 -4.57 -10.98
C LYS A 211 20.90 -3.54 -9.84
N LEU A 212 19.71 -3.47 -9.24
CA LEU A 212 19.46 -2.69 -8.03
C LEU A 212 19.74 -3.57 -6.81
N ILE A 213 20.37 -3.01 -5.79
CA ILE A 213 20.74 -3.77 -4.59
C ILE A 213 19.48 -4.04 -3.75
N PHE A 214 18.99 -5.27 -3.80
CA PHE A 214 18.07 -5.79 -2.79
C PHE A 214 18.90 -6.28 -1.59
N LEU A 215 18.87 -5.56 -0.47
CA LEU A 215 19.49 -6.06 0.76
C LEU A 215 18.60 -7.16 1.33
N LYS A 216 18.96 -8.41 1.04
CA LYS A 216 18.29 -9.60 1.52
C LYS A 216 18.67 -9.82 2.99
N ASN A 217 17.87 -9.30 3.91
CA ASN A 217 18.04 -9.53 5.34
C ASN A 217 16.83 -10.31 5.87
N ILE A 218 16.71 -11.60 5.58
CA ILE A 218 15.74 -12.48 6.26
C ILE A 218 16.42 -13.79 6.66
N ASN A 219 16.26 -14.15 7.93
CA ASN A 219 16.44 -15.51 8.43
C ASN A 219 15.07 -16.20 8.39
N LEU A 220 14.94 -17.28 7.63
CA LEU A 220 13.76 -18.15 7.72
C LEU A 220 13.79 -18.83 9.09
N LEU A 221 12.77 -18.59 9.91
CA LEU A 221 12.62 -19.26 11.21
C LEU A 221 11.70 -20.46 10.98
N VAL A 222 12.29 -21.66 10.96
CA VAL A 222 11.58 -22.95 10.87
C VAL A 222 11.12 -23.37 12.26
#